data_AF-A0A7X2MUH4-F1
#
_entry.id   AF-A0A7X2MUH4-F1
#
_cell.length_a   1.000
_cell.length_b   1.000
_cell.length_c   1.000
_cell.angle_alpha   90.00
_cell.angle_beta   90.00
_cell.angle_gamma   90.00
#
_symmetry.space_group_name_H-M   'P 1'
#
loop_
_entity.id
_entity.type
_entity.pdbx_description
1 polymer ?
#
loop_
_entity_poly.entity_id
_entity_poly.type
_entity_poly.pdbx_seq_one_letter_code
_entity_poly.pdbx_strand_id
1 'polypeptide(L)'
;YEYVQYEQEIVTGEVERRDNKFVYVNLGRIEAVLSRQDQIPGEEYKSHDKIKVYIYKVENTSKGPQVFVSRSYPDLLRRLF
;
A
#
# COMPACT_ATOMS: atom_id res chain seq x y z
N TYR A 1 -0.61 -11.95 15.72
CA TYR A 1 -0.40 -12.38 14.31
C TYR A 1 -1.66 -12.13 13.47
N GLU A 2 -2.25 -10.93 13.54
CA GLU A 2 -3.54 -10.63 12.87
C GLU A 2 -3.35 -10.06 11.46
N TYR A 3 -2.19 -9.44 11.17
CA TYR A 3 -1.98 -8.68 9.93
C TYR A 3 -1.28 -9.44 8.80
N VAL A 4 -0.65 -10.59 9.09
CA VAL A 4 -0.02 -11.46 8.08
C VAL A 4 -1.06 -12.03 7.11
N GLN A 5 -2.33 -12.08 7.53
CA GLN A 5 -3.45 -12.59 6.74
C GLN A 5 -3.76 -11.73 5.51
N TYR A 6 -3.39 -10.45 5.52
CA TYR A 6 -3.65 -9.52 4.42
C TYR A 6 -2.56 -9.51 3.36
N GLU A 7 -1.47 -10.28 3.54
CA GLU A 7 -0.48 -10.43 2.48
C GLU A 7 -1.11 -11.05 1.23
N GLN A 8 -0.75 -10.54 0.07
CA GLN A 8 -1.24 -10.97 -1.24
C GLN A 8 -2.70 -10.62 -1.55
N GLU A 9 -3.26 -9.63 -0.84
CA GLU A 9 -4.58 -9.08 -1.11
C GLU A 9 -4.53 -7.72 -1.81
N ILE A 10 -5.56 -7.47 -2.63
CA ILE A 10 -5.84 -6.14 -3.17
C ILE A 10 -6.90 -5.50 -2.29
N VAL A 11 -6.55 -4.37 -1.68
CA VAL A 11 -7.43 -3.64 -0.78
C VAL A 11 -7.64 -2.22 -1.30
N THR A 12 -8.75 -1.60 -0.93
CA THR A 12 -8.97 -0.16 -1.19
C THR A 12 -8.57 0.63 0.04
N GLY A 13 -7.68 1.60 -0.13
CA GLY A 13 -7.24 2.51 0.91
C GLY A 13 -7.48 3.97 0.54
N GLU A 14 -7.27 4.86 1.50
CA GLU A 14 -7.28 6.31 1.30
C GLU A 14 -5.88 6.87 1.49
N VAL A 15 -5.42 7.71 0.56
CA VAL A 15 -4.17 8.45 0.73
C VAL A 15 -4.36 9.47 1.84
N GLU A 16 -3.60 9.37 2.92
CA GLU A 16 -3.63 10.37 4.00
C GLU A 16 -2.64 11.50 3.76
N ARG A 17 -1.42 11.13 3.34
CA ARG A 17 -0.31 12.07 3.14
C ARG A 17 0.76 11.48 2.24
N ARG A 18 1.67 12.33 1.80
CA ARG A 18 2.90 11.93 1.11
C ARG A 18 4.08 12.73 1.62
N ASP A 19 5.25 12.11 1.61
CA ASP A 19 6.53 12.79 1.77
C ASP A 19 7.45 12.47 0.58
N ASN A 20 8.75 12.76 0.73
CA ASN A 20 9.72 12.52 -0.35
C ASN A 20 9.98 11.04 -0.64
N LYS A 21 9.68 10.13 0.29
CA LYS A 21 9.96 8.69 0.21
C LYS A 21 8.71 7.86 -0.03
N PHE A 22 7.61 8.18 0.66
CA PHE A 22 6.42 7.36 0.73
C PHE A 22 5.14 8.17 0.50
N VAL A 23 4.16 7.47 -0.06
CA VAL A 23 2.74 7.81 0.08
C VAL A 23 2.18 6.93 1.20
N TYR A 24 1.49 7.55 2.15
CA TYR A 24 0.89 6.88 3.29
C TYR A 24 -0.59 6.65 3.00
N VAL A 25 -1.02 5.40 3.14
CA VAL A 25 -2.34 4.93 2.75
C VAL A 25 -3.02 4.31 3.96
N ASN A 26 -4.15 4.86 4.38
CA ASN A 26 -4.98 4.32 5.43
C ASN A 26 -5.88 3.20 4.87
N LEU A 27 -5.77 2.01 5.46
CA LEU A 27 -6.54 0.82 5.11
C LEU A 27 -7.70 0.55 6.10
N GLY A 28 -8.15 1.59 6.81
CA GLY A 28 -9.19 1.58 7.83
C GLY A 28 -8.69 1.26 9.24
N ARG A 29 -7.85 0.23 9.38
CA ARG A 29 -7.31 -0.21 10.69
C ARG A 29 -5.80 -0.07 10.84
N ILE A 30 -5.10 0.12 9.72
CA ILE A 30 -3.64 0.16 9.68
C ILE A 30 -3.17 1.13 8.60
N GLU A 31 -2.06 1.81 8.87
CA GLU A 31 -1.37 2.65 7.88
C GLU A 31 -0.41 1.76 7.06
N ALA A 32 -0.47 1.91 5.75
CA ALA A 32 0.43 1.26 4.81
C ALA A 32 1.30 2.30 4.08
N VAL A 33 2.47 1.87 3.63
CA VAL A 33 3.42 2.71 2.88
C VAL A 33 3.54 2.23 1.44
N LEU A 34 3.39 3.17 0.51
CA LEU A 34 3.60 3.01 -0.92
C LEU A 34 4.88 3.75 -1.30
N SER A 35 5.95 3.00 -1.60
CA SER A 35 7.25 3.56 -1.96
C SER A 35 7.25 4.08 -3.41
N ARG A 36 8.20 4.95 -3.77
CA ARG A 36 8.31 5.48 -5.15
C ARG A 36 8.46 4.39 -6.22
N GLN A 37 9.21 3.33 -5.93
CA GLN A 37 9.41 2.21 -6.86
C GLN A 37 8.14 1.36 -7.05
N ASP A 38 7.24 1.39 -6.06
CA ASP A 38 6.00 0.65 -6.04
C ASP A 38 4.82 1.43 -6.66
N GLN A 39 5.05 2.67 -7.11
CA GLN A 39 4.05 3.54 -7.75
C GLN A 39 3.95 3.26 -9.26
N ILE A 40 2.77 3.49 -9.83
CA ILE A 40 2.60 3.49 -11.28
C ILE A 40 3.16 4.81 -11.84
N PRO A 41 4.06 4.78 -12.84
CA PRO A 41 4.54 6.00 -13.48
C PRO A 41 3.40 6.85 -14.04
N GLY A 42 3.36 8.13 -13.66
CA GLY A 42 2.34 9.08 -14.12
C GLY A 42 1.07 9.13 -13.26
N GLU A 43 0.89 8.23 -12.29
CA GLU A 43 -0.18 8.41 -11.29
C GLU A 43 0.16 9.54 -10.31
N GLU A 44 -0.83 10.37 -10.01
CA GLU A 44 -0.76 11.32 -8.91
C GLU A 44 -1.51 10.77 -7.70
N TYR A 45 -0.90 10.89 -6.52
CA TYR A 45 -1.51 10.52 -5.25
C TYR A 45 -1.70 11.78 -4.40
N LYS A 46 -2.94 12.22 -4.25
CA LYS A 46 -3.35 13.38 -3.45
C LYS A 46 -4.05 12.91 -2.18
N SER A 47 -4.02 13.75 -1.15
CA SER A 47 -4.76 13.48 0.09
C SER A 47 -6.24 13.23 -0.22
N HIS A 48 -6.81 12.24 0.45
CA HIS A 48 -8.18 11.74 0.30
C HIS A 48 -8.48 10.94 -0.98
N ASP A 49 -7.49 10.71 -1.85
CA ASP A 49 -7.68 9.81 -2.99
C ASP A 49 -7.94 8.37 -2.53
N LYS A 50 -8.97 7.74 -3.08
CA LYS A 50 -9.24 6.32 -2.88
C LYS A 50 -8.48 5.51 -3.92
N ILE A 51 -7.54 4.68 -3.47
CA ILE A 51 -6.68 3.88 -4.34
C ILE A 51 -6.75 2.40 -3.98
N LYS A 52 -6.75 1.54 -5.00
CA LYS A 52 -6.57 0.10 -4.80
C LYS A 52 -5.09 -0.20 -4.69
N VAL A 53 -4.64 -0.94 -3.69
CA VAL A 53 -3.23 -1.28 -3.51
C VAL A 53 -3.08 -2.76 -3.20
N TYR A 54 -1.97 -3.35 -3.64
CA TYR A 54 -1.61 -4.73 -3.34
C TYR A 54 -0.69 -4.77 -2.12
N ILE A 55 -1.06 -5.50 -1.07
CA ILE A 55 -0.19 -5.72 0.10
C ILE A 55 0.79 -6.83 -0.24
N TYR A 56 2.07 -6.49 -0.39
CA TYR A 56 3.10 -7.48 -0.76
C TYR A 56 3.98 -7.92 0.41
N LYS A 57 3.96 -7.18 1.53
CA LYS A 57 4.79 -7.49 2.70
C LYS A 57 4.25 -6.83 3.96
N VAL A 58 4.25 -7.56 5.07
CA VAL A 58 3.99 -7.05 6.42
C VAL A 58 5.20 -7.35 7.32
N GLU A 59 5.87 -6.32 7.82
CA GLU A 59 7.02 -6.46 8.71
C GLU A 59 6.68 -6.03 10.13
N ASN A 60 7.07 -6.82 11.13
CA ASN A 60 7.00 -6.39 12.52
C ASN A 60 8.24 -5.56 12.85
N THR A 61 8.06 -4.27 13.11
CA THR A 61 9.14 -3.38 13.55
C THR A 61 9.05 -3.17 15.06
N SER A 62 10.09 -2.56 15.66
CA SER A 62 10.07 -2.16 17.07
C SER A 62 8.98 -1.13 17.40
N LYS A 63 8.40 -0.47 16.39
CA LYS A 63 7.31 0.51 16.53
C LYS A 63 5.93 -0.04 16.15
N GLY A 64 5.83 -1.34 15.89
CA GLY A 64 4.61 -2.00 15.43
C GLY A 64 4.72 -2.54 13.99
N PRO A 65 3.65 -3.18 13.50
CA PRO A 65 3.62 -3.71 12.14
C PRO A 65 3.67 -2.57 11.11
N GLN A 66 4.51 -2.75 10.08
CA GLN A 66 4.58 -1.89 8.92
C GLN A 66 4.10 -2.67 7.70
N VAL A 67 3.10 -2.13 7.02
CA VAL A 67 2.50 -2.73 5.83
C VAL A 67 3.05 -2.05 4.60
N PHE A 68 3.65 -2.82 3.70
CA PHE A 68 4.14 -2.32 2.42
C PHE A 68 3.16 -2.70 1.32
N VAL A 69 2.82 -1.69 0.52
CA VAL A 69 1.85 -1.84 -0.55
C VAL A 69 2.42 -1.37 -1.88
N SER A 70 1.84 -1.88 -2.97
CA SER A 70 2.27 -1.54 -4.32
C SER A 70 1.09 -1.33 -5.27
N ARG A 71 1.27 -0.38 -6.18
CA ARG A 71 0.42 -0.11 -7.34
C ARG A 71 1.01 -0.71 -8.61
N SER A 72 2.31 -1.00 -8.63
CA SER A 72 3.03 -1.51 -9.80
C SER A 72 3.43 -2.99 -9.70
N TYR A 73 3.05 -3.69 -8.62
CA TYR A 73 3.44 -5.09 -8.42
C TYR A 73 3.00 -5.98 -9.60
N PRO A 74 3.89 -6.79 -10.19
CA PRO A 74 3.58 -7.57 -11.40
C PRO A 74 2.35 -8.49 -11.27
N ASP A 75 2.10 -9.05 -10.09
CA ASP A 75 0.93 -9.90 -9.85
C ASP A 75 -0.40 -9.12 -9.73
N LEU A 76 -0.36 -7.79 -9.54
CA LEU A 76 -1.55 -6.93 -9.64
C LEU A 76 -2.14 -6.99 -11.05
N LEU A 77 -1.29 -7.01 -12.09
CA LEU A 77 -1.72 -7.09 -13.48
C LEU A 77 -2.23 -8.48 -13.86
N ARG A 78 -1.68 -9.55 -13.26
CA ARG A 78 -2.10 -10.95 -13.53
C ARG A 78 -3.42 -11.33 -12.87
N ARG A 79 -3.87 -10.61 -11.84
CA ARG A 79 -5.16 -10.87 -11.15
C ARG A 79 -6.32 -10.00 -11.65
N LEU A 80 -6.04 -9.05 -12.54
CA LEU A 80 -7.06 -8.18 -13.14
C LEU A 80 -7.58 -8.69 -14.49
N PHE A 81 -6.98 -9.73 -15.07
CA PHE A 81 -7.34 -10.32 -16.37
C PHE A 81 -7.17 -11.84 -16.36
#